data_AF-A0A3C1P0Q4-F1
#
_entry.id   AF-A0A3C1P0Q4-F1
#
_cell.length_a   1.000
_cell.length_b   1.000
_cell.length_c   1.000
_cell.angle_alpha   90.00
_cell.angle_beta   90.00
_cell.angle_gamma   90.00
#
_symmetry.space_group_name_H-M   'P 1'
#
loop_
_entity.id
_entity.type
_entity.pdbx_description
1 polymer ?
#
loop_
_entity_poly.entity_id
_entity_poly.type
_entity_poly.pdbx_seq_one_letter_code
_entity_poly.pdbx_strand_id
1 'polypeptide(L)' 'INIYPDRPLTKKPAETRMGSGKGSPEWWVANVKPGRVMFELSFPDEKVAHEALTRAMHKLPMKCRIVRRDEAGEN' A
#
# COMPACT_ATOMS: atom_id res chain seq x y z
N ILE A 1 -0.98 10.73 -2.74
CA ILE A 1 -1.33 9.33 -2.40
C ILE A 1 -2.15 8.80 -3.56
N ASN A 2 -1.71 7.71 -4.20
CA ASN A 2 -2.22 7.25 -5.50
C ASN A 2 -2.92 5.88 -5.44
N ILE A 3 -3.14 5.38 -4.22
CA ILE A 3 -3.88 4.17 -3.90
C ILE A 3 -5.03 4.49 -2.94
N TYR A 4 -6.10 3.72 -3.01
CA TYR A 4 -7.28 3.90 -2.15
C TYR A 4 -7.79 2.53 -1.69
N PRO A 5 -8.15 2.37 -0.40
CA PRO A 5 -8.63 1.10 0.12
C PRO A 5 -10.13 0.94 -0.14
N ASP A 6 -10.50 0.52 -1.34
CA ASP A 6 -11.88 0.34 -1.80
C ASP A 6 -12.42 -1.08 -1.60
N ARG A 7 -11.55 -2.07 -1.35
CA ARG A 7 -11.94 -3.48 -1.26
C ARG A 7 -12.10 -3.94 0.20
N PRO A 8 -13.27 -4.46 0.62
CA PRO A 8 -13.43 -5.02 1.95
C PRO A 8 -12.83 -6.43 2.06
N LEU A 9 -12.11 -6.69 3.14
CA LEU A 9 -11.61 -8.00 3.55
C LEU A 9 -12.42 -8.49 4.76
N THR A 10 -13.05 -9.65 4.61
CA THR A 10 -13.93 -10.24 5.63
C THR A 10 -13.21 -11.27 6.47
N LYS A 11 -13.54 -11.36 7.76
CA LYS A 11 -13.08 -12.43 8.66
C LYS A 11 -14.27 -13.03 9.40
N LYS A 12 -14.20 -14.34 9.68
CA LYS A 12 -15.15 -14.97 10.60
C LYS A 12 -14.75 -14.69 12.04
N PRO A 13 -15.73 -14.56 12.97
CA PRO A 13 -15.42 -14.44 14.38
C PRO A 13 -14.53 -15.59 14.84
N ALA A 14 -13.59 -15.28 15.75
CA ALA A 14 -12.81 -16.30 16.42
C ALA A 14 -13.73 -17.30 17.13
N GLU A 15 -13.25 -18.52 17.35
CA GLU A 15 -13.96 -19.55 18.12
C GLU A 15 -15.23 -20.13 17.45
N THR A 16 -15.50 -19.79 16.18
CA THR A 16 -16.59 -20.38 15.40
C THR A 16 -16.09 -21.49 14.46
N ARG A 17 -16.93 -22.51 14.22
CA ARG A 17 -16.65 -23.54 13.22
C ARG A 17 -16.84 -23.00 11.80
N MET A 18 -16.24 -23.66 10.82
CA MET A 18 -16.48 -23.38 9.41
C MET A 18 -17.95 -23.67 9.02
N GLY A 19 -18.46 -22.98 8.01
CA GLY A 19 -19.89 -22.97 7.65
C GLY A 19 -20.60 -21.64 7.95
N SER A 20 -21.93 -21.61 7.88
CA SER A 20 -22.78 -20.45 8.27
C SER A 20 -22.58 -19.14 7.49
N GLY A 21 -22.02 -19.20 6.28
CA GLY A 21 -21.90 -18.05 5.37
C GLY A 21 -20.57 -17.31 5.43
N LYS A 22 -20.54 -16.10 4.86
CA LYS A 22 -19.38 -15.20 4.79
C LYS A 22 -19.30 -14.34 6.06
N GLY A 23 -18.08 -14.08 6.54
CA GLY A 23 -17.87 -13.20 7.69
C GLY A 23 -18.16 -11.72 7.38
N SER A 24 -18.20 -10.89 8.41
CA SER A 24 -18.32 -9.44 8.28
C SER A 24 -17.02 -8.81 7.76
N PRO A 25 -17.07 -7.66 7.06
CA PRO A 25 -15.89 -6.87 6.74
C PRO A 25 -15.14 -6.43 8.00
N GLU A 26 -13.83 -6.64 8.06
CA GLU A 26 -12.96 -6.23 9.19
C GLU A 26 -11.90 -5.22 8.74
N TRP A 27 -11.41 -5.34 7.50
CA TRP A 27 -10.42 -4.42 6.94
C TRP A 27 -10.83 -3.90 5.56
N TRP A 28 -10.25 -2.77 5.19
CA TRP A 28 -10.27 -2.25 3.83
C TRP A 28 -8.85 -2.29 3.26
N VAL A 29 -8.71 -2.86 2.07
CA VAL A 29 -7.40 -3.11 1.45
C VAL A 29 -7.33 -2.44 0.09
N ALA A 30 -6.14 -1.96 -0.26
CA ALA A 30 -5.81 -1.52 -1.60
C ALA A 30 -5.02 -2.61 -2.33
N ASN A 31 -5.50 -3.07 -3.48
CA ASN A 31 -4.79 -4.06 -4.28
C ASN A 31 -3.62 -3.39 -5.03
N VAL A 32 -2.39 -3.69 -4.63
CA VAL A 32 -1.17 -3.16 -5.24
C VAL A 32 -0.46 -4.26 -6.05
N LYS A 33 -0.19 -3.98 -7.34
CA LYS A 33 0.61 -4.83 -8.22
C LYS A 33 2.03 -4.27 -8.36
N PRO A 34 3.05 -5.10 -8.66
CA PRO A 34 4.40 -4.63 -8.97
C PRO A 34 4.38 -3.55 -10.06
N GLY A 35 5.23 -2.53 -9.92
CA GLY A 35 5.31 -1.38 -10.82
C GLY A 35 4.32 -0.24 -10.52
N ARG A 36 3.35 -0.43 -9.62
CA ARG A 36 2.41 0.64 -9.24
C ARG A 36 3.07 1.69 -8.34
N VAL A 37 2.99 2.96 -8.75
CA VAL A 37 3.35 4.11 -7.89
C VAL A 37 2.27 4.35 -6.85
N MET A 38 2.61 4.24 -5.56
CA MET A 38 1.67 4.39 -4.44
C MET A 38 1.67 5.80 -3.83
N PHE A 39 2.84 6.43 -3.76
CA PHE A 39 3.04 7.74 -3.17
C PHE A 39 3.88 8.60 -4.11
N GLU A 40 3.47 9.85 -4.26
CA GLU A 40 4.24 10.90 -4.92
C GLU A 40 4.45 12.00 -3.90
N LEU A 41 5.66 12.56 -3.88
CA LEU A 41 6.06 13.63 -2.99
C LEU A 41 6.82 14.67 -3.79
N SER A 42 6.39 15.93 -3.69
CA SER A 42 7.16 17.08 -4.15
C SER A 42 7.63 17.83 -2.91
N PHE A 43 8.94 17.99 -2.77
CA PHE A 43 9.54 18.68 -1.63
C PHE A 43 10.84 19.36 -2.07
N PRO A 44 11.17 20.57 -1.56
CA PRO A 44 12.36 21.31 -2.00
C PRO A 44 13.70 20.60 -1.72
N ASP A 45 13.82 19.90 -0.59
CA ASP A 45 15.03 19.17 -0.21
C ASP A 45 14.90 17.67 -0.54
N GLU A 46 15.65 17.24 -1.53
CA GLU A 46 15.67 15.85 -1.96
C GLU A 46 16.08 14.86 -0.86
N LYS A 47 17.04 15.22 0.01
CA LYS A 47 17.53 14.31 1.06
C LYS A 47 16.41 14.03 2.06
N VAL A 48 15.66 15.07 2.41
CA VAL A 48 14.51 14.96 3.31
C VAL A 48 13.39 14.16 2.65
N ALA A 49 13.11 14.40 1.37
CA ALA A 49 12.10 13.64 0.62
C ALA A 49 12.43 12.14 0.56
N HIS A 50 13.69 11.81 0.27
CA HIS A 50 14.17 10.44 0.19
C HIS A 50 14.11 9.72 1.55
N GLU A 51 14.51 10.39 2.64
CA GLU A 51 14.40 9.85 3.99
C GLU A 51 12.94 9.63 4.41
N ALA A 52 12.04 10.55 4.07
CA ALA A 52 10.60 10.39 4.33
C ALA A 52 10.01 9.17 3.61
N LEU A 53 10.36 8.97 2.33
CA LEU A 53 9.93 7.80 1.56
C LEU A 53 10.57 6.51 2.08
N THR A 54 11.83 6.55 2.50
CA THR A 54 12.51 5.40 3.14
C THR A 54 11.77 4.95 4.40
N ARG A 55 11.39 5.90 5.27
CA ARG A 55 10.58 5.60 6.47
C ARG A 55 9.22 5.01 6.12
N ALA A 56 8.57 5.53 5.08
CA ALA A 56 7.30 4.98 4.60
C ALA A 56 7.45 3.53 4.11
N MET A 57 8.53 3.23 3.36
CA MET A 57 8.82 1.88 2.87
C MET A 57 8.91 0.84 4.01
N HIS A 58 9.51 1.19 5.15
CA HIS A 58 9.61 0.30 6.29
C HIS A 58 8.27 -0.05 6.96
N LYS A 59 7.18 0.67 6.62
CA LYS A 59 5.83 0.38 7.11
C LYS A 59 4.98 -0.42 6.13
N LEU A 60 5.50 -0.67 4.93
CA LEU A 60 4.79 -1.42 3.90
C LEU A 60 5.18 -2.90 3.96
N PRO A 61 4.24 -3.83 3.72
CA PRO A 61 4.49 -5.27 3.80
C PRO A 61 5.21 -5.84 2.55
N MET A 62 5.84 -5.00 1.73
CA MET A 62 6.50 -5.39 0.49
C MET A 62 7.78 -4.59 0.21
N LYS A 63 8.65 -5.15 -0.64
CA LYS A 63 9.78 -4.41 -1.19
C LYS A 63 9.28 -3.28 -2.08
N CYS A 64 9.87 -2.10 -1.91
CA CYS A 64 9.52 -0.91 -2.66
C CYS A 64 10.79 -0.30 -3.28
N ARG A 65 10.61 0.53 -4.31
CA ARG A 65 11.68 1.31 -4.96
C ARG A 65 11.27 2.78 -4.94
N ILE A 66 12.21 3.66 -4.61
CA ILE A 66 12.05 5.11 -4.76
C ILE A 66 12.47 5.45 -6.19
N VAL A 67 11.65 6.23 -6.89
CA VAL A 67 11.88 6.60 -8.29
C VAL A 67 11.75 8.11 -8.43
N ARG A 68 12.58 8.71 -9.29
CA ARG A 68 12.37 10.08 -9.74
C ARG A 68 11.42 10.09 -10.93
N ARG A 69 10.72 11.22 -11.14
CA ARG A 69 9.77 11.38 -12.25
C ARG A 69 10.44 11.14 -13.61
N ASP A 70 11.70 11.50 -13.72
CA ASP A 70 12.52 11.40 -14.93
C ASP A 70 12.83 9.94 -15.30
N GLU A 71 12.90 9.05 -14.30
CA GLU A 71 13.18 7.61 -14.47
C GLU A 71 11.91 6.76 -14.61
N ALA A 72 10.74 7.34 -14.35
CA ALA A 72 9.47 6.61 -14.29
C ALA A 72 8.86 6.32 -15.67
N GLY A 73 9.37 6.95 -16.74
CA GLY A 73 8.83 6.84 -18.11
C GLY A 73 9.28 5.63 -18.93
N GLU A 74 10.19 4.79 -18.42
CA GLU A 74 10.82 3.70 -19.20
C GLU A 74 10.40 2.28 -18.76
N ASN A 75 9.23 2.09 -18.13
CA ASN A 75 8.73 0.74 -17.79
C ASN A 75 7.58 0.29 -18.69
#